data_AF-A0A410V450-F1
#
_entry.id   AF-A0A410V450-F1
#
_cell.length_a   1.000
_cell.length_b   1.000
_cell.length_c   1.000
_cell.angle_alpha   90.00
_cell.angle_beta   90.00
_cell.angle_gamma   90.00
#
_symmetry.space_group_name_H-M   'P 1'
#
loop_
_entity.id
_entity.type
_entity.pdbx_description
1 polymer ?
#
loop_
_entity_poly.entity_id
_entity_poly.type
_entity_poly.pdbx_seq_one_letter_code
_entity_poly.pdbx_strand_id
1 'polypeptide(L)' 'MSNVMEQIVAGYVKTKDRRALAELLAHRRKLLSRLEAVSGIDPASSVQAVQDDLAIIEAGIEELKPPAGTLPENEF' A
#
# COMPACT_ATOMS: atom_id res chain seq x y z
N MET A 1 -6.11 -16.79 7.05
CA MET A 1 -5.25 -15.81 7.74
C MET A 1 -6.07 -14.58 8.03
N SER A 2 -6.03 -14.05 9.26
CA SER A 2 -6.65 -12.76 9.59
C SER A 2 -6.02 -11.68 8.71
N ASN A 3 -6.78 -11.17 7.75
CA ASN A 3 -6.27 -10.18 6.82
C ASN A 3 -6.38 -8.76 7.41
N VAL A 4 -5.63 -8.55 8.49
CA VAL A 4 -5.65 -7.28 9.23
C VAL A 4 -5.25 -6.13 8.31
N MET A 5 -4.31 -6.37 7.37
CA MET A 5 -3.93 -5.36 6.39
C MET A 5 -5.09 -5.00 5.46
N GLU A 6 -5.80 -5.98 4.89
CA GLU A 6 -7.01 -5.71 4.09
C GLU A 6 -8.06 -4.93 4.87
N GLN A 7 -8.28 -5.23 6.16
CA GLN A 7 -9.25 -4.50 6.98
C GLN A 7 -8.83 -3.05 7.24
N ILE A 8 -7.55 -2.80 7.50
CA ILE A 8 -7.00 -1.46 7.67
C ILE A 8 -7.16 -0.67 6.36
N VAL A 9 -6.75 -1.26 5.24
CA VAL A 9 -6.84 -0.63 3.92
C VAL A 9 -8.29 -0.36 3.54
N ALA A 10 -9.20 -1.32 3.73
CA ALA A 10 -10.63 -1.15 3.47
C ALA A 10 -11.22 0.00 4.32
N GLY A 11 -10.76 0.17 5.56
CA GLY A 11 -11.13 1.31 6.41
C GLY A 11 -10.76 2.65 5.76
N TYR A 12 -9.51 2.79 5.31
CA TYR A 12 -9.04 4.02 4.67
C TYR A 12 -9.67 4.26 3.30
N VAL A 13 -9.92 3.21 2.51
CA VAL A 13 -10.65 3.31 1.24
C VAL A 13 -12.07 3.82 1.49
N LYS A 14 -12.76 3.25 2.47
CA LYS A 14 -14.13 3.68 2.84
C LYS A 14 -14.19 5.14 3.27
N THR A 15 -13.16 5.65 3.95
CA THR A 15 -13.05 7.07 4.32
C THR A 15 -12.42 7.95 3.24
N LYS A 16 -12.06 7.38 2.08
CA LYS A 16 -11.34 8.05 0.97
C LYS A 16 -10.04 8.71 1.42
N ASP A 17 -9.39 8.17 2.44
CA ASP A 17 -8.16 8.73 3.00
C ASP A 17 -6.94 8.24 2.23
N ARG A 18 -6.79 8.78 1.00
CA ARG A 18 -5.65 8.47 0.13
C ARG A 18 -4.32 8.86 0.77
N ARG A 19 -4.30 9.90 1.62
CA ARG A 19 -3.08 10.37 2.29
C ARG A 19 -2.62 9.33 3.32
N ALA A 20 -3.51 8.83 4.16
CA ALA A 20 -3.18 7.78 5.12
C ALA A 20 -2.67 6.51 4.44
N LEU A 21 -3.27 6.11 3.31
CA LEU A 21 -2.76 4.98 2.52
C LEU A 21 -1.37 5.24 1.93
N ALA A 22 -1.09 6.45 1.44
CA ALA A 22 0.23 6.81 0.94
C ALA A 22 1.30 6.83 2.04
N GLU A 23 0.97 7.34 3.23
CA GLU A 23 1.84 7.31 4.41
C GLU A 23 2.10 5.87 4.87
N LEU A 24 1.07 5.02 4.88
CA LEU A 24 1.18 3.59 5.17
C LEU A 24 2.08 2.87 4.16
N LEU A 25 1.91 3.15 2.86
CA LEU A 25 2.74 2.60 1.79
C LEU A 25 4.22 2.98 1.96
N ALA A 26 4.50 4.26 2.22
CA ALA A 26 5.85 4.76 2.46
C ALA A 26 6.51 4.08 3.67
N HIS A 27 5.74 3.89 4.75
CA HIS A 27 6.21 3.17 5.93
C HIS A 27 6.57 1.72 5.63
N ARG A 28 5.72 0.99 4.87
CA ARG A 28 6.00 -0.42 4.50
C ARG A 28 7.19 -0.56 3.57
N ARG A 29 7.36 0.34 2.60
CA ARG A 29 8.56 0.36 1.73
C ARG A 29 9.84 0.59 2.53
N LYS A 30 9.80 1.48 3.52
CA LYS A 30 10.93 1.71 4.42
C LYS A 30 11.25 0.47 5.26
N LEU A 31 10.23 -0.26 5.71
CA LEU A 31 10.42 -1.52 6.43
C LEU A 31 11.04 -2.60 5.53
N LEU A 32 10.56 -2.74 4.29
CA LEU A 32 11.13 -3.68 3.32
C LEU A 32 12.62 -3.41 3.08
N SER A 33 12.98 -2.15 2.78
CA SER A 33 14.38 -1.75 2.59
C SER A 33 15.26 -2.06 3.81
N ARG A 34 14.71 -1.95 5.02
CA ARG A 34 15.43 -2.33 6.24
C ARG A 34 15.61 -3.85 6.34
N LEU A 35 14.58 -4.64 6.04
CA LEU A 35 14.65 -6.10 6.07
C LEU A 35 15.64 -6.64 5.05
N GLU A 36 15.68 -6.06 3.84
CA GLU A 36 16.63 -6.41 2.79
C GLU A 36 18.09 -6.06 3.15
N ALA A 37 18.30 -5.07 4.02
CA ALA A 37 19.61 -4.69 4.52
C ALA A 37 20.08 -5.52 5.72
N VAL A 38 19.23 -6.40 6.29
CA VAL A 38 19.61 -7.24 7.41
C VAL A 38 20.55 -8.35 6.93
N SER A 39 21.71 -8.44 7.58
CA SER A 39 22.66 -9.56 7.43
C SER A 39 22.70 -10.40 8.71
N GLY A 40 22.81 -11.72 8.60
CA GLY A 40 23.05 -12.62 9.74
C GLY A 40 21.80 -13.34 10.28
N ILE A 41 20.62 -13.08 9.71
CA ILE A 41 19.41 -13.90 9.85
C ILE A 41 18.79 -14.09 8.46
N ASP A 42 17.90 -15.06 8.29
CA ASP A 42 17.08 -15.21 7.09
C ASP A 42 15.80 -14.35 7.23
N PRO A 43 15.67 -13.22 6.51
CA PRO A 43 14.51 -12.36 6.59
C PRO A 43 13.40 -12.77 5.60
N ALA A 44 13.53 -13.84 4.82
CA ALA A 44 12.68 -14.13 3.66
C ALA A 44 11.18 -14.16 3.98
N SER A 45 10.78 -14.76 5.10
CA SER A 45 9.37 -14.79 5.51
C SER A 45 8.81 -13.41 5.86
N SER A 46 9.64 -12.55 6.47
CA SER A 46 9.26 -11.18 6.81
C SER A 46 9.21 -10.29 5.57
N VAL A 47 10.14 -10.50 4.63
CA VAL A 47 10.14 -9.83 3.32
C VAL A 47 8.87 -10.16 2.56
N GLN A 48 8.50 -11.45 2.47
CA GLN A 48 7.28 -11.86 1.78
C GLN A 48 6.03 -11.23 2.42
N ALA A 49 5.92 -11.26 3.75
CA ALA A 49 4.78 -10.65 4.44
C ALA A 49 4.66 -9.14 4.17
N VAL A 50 5.78 -8.42 4.11
CA VAL A 50 5.76 -6.98 3.78
C VAL A 50 5.45 -6.74 2.30
N GLN A 51 5.88 -7.62 1.39
CA GLN A 51 5.49 -7.55 -0.02
C GLN A 51 3.98 -7.77 -0.22
N ASP A 52 3.40 -8.73 0.50
CA ASP A 52 1.96 -8.97 0.49
C ASP A 52 1.20 -7.74 1.01
N ASP A 53 1.68 -7.13 2.12
CA ASP A 53 1.14 -5.88 2.64
C ASP A 53 1.17 -4.75 1.59
N LEU A 54 2.30 -4.59 0.88
CA LEU A 54 2.47 -3.57 -0.14
C LEU A 54 1.44 -3.72 -1.26
N ALA A 55 1.23 -4.95 -1.74
CA ALA A 55 0.26 -5.23 -2.80
C ALA A 55 -1.17 -4.84 -2.40
N ILE A 56 -1.57 -5.14 -1.15
CA ILE A 56 -2.89 -4.79 -0.62
C ILE A 56 -3.05 -3.26 -0.54
N ILE A 57 -2.03 -2.54 -0.06
CA ILE A 57 -2.08 -1.08 0.07
C ILE A 57 -2.13 -0.40 -1.30
N GLU A 58 -1.33 -0.89 -2.26
CA GLU A 58 -1.30 -0.34 -3.63
C GLU A 58 -2.65 -0.53 -4.33
N ALA A 59 -3.29 -1.69 -4.16
CA ALA A 59 -4.65 -1.92 -4.64
C ALA A 59 -5.65 -0.94 -4.03
N GLY A 60 -5.61 -0.71 -2.71
CA GLY A 60 -6.49 0.26 -2.05
C GLY A 60 -6.27 1.70 -2.52
N ILE A 61 -5.04 2.10 -2.86
CA ILE A 61 -4.77 3.42 -3.46
C ILE A 61 -5.35 3.51 -4.87
N GLU A 62 -5.24 2.44 -5.66
CA GLU A 62 -5.79 2.37 -7.01
C GLU A 62 -7.31 2.53 -7.02
N GLU A 63 -8.01 1.89 -6.08
CA GLU A 63 -9.47 2.03 -5.90
C GLU A 63 -9.92 3.47 -5.65
N LEU A 64 -9.05 4.31 -5.05
CA LEU A 64 -9.34 5.72 -4.82
C LEU A 64 -8.99 6.63 -6.00
N LYS A 65 -8.36 6.11 -7.05
CA LYS A 65 -8.09 6.93 -8.24
C LYS A 65 -9.41 7.17 -8.98
N PRO A 66 -9.63 8.40 -9.49
CA PRO A 66 -10.73 8.63 -10.42
C PRO A 66 -10.56 7.75 -11.66
N PRO A 67 -11.66 7.26 -12.26
CA PRO A 67 -11.56 6.40 -13.43
C PRO A 67 -10.80 7.12 -14.56
N ALA A 68 -9.93 6.37 -15.23
CA ALA A 68 -9.18 6.85 -16.38
C ALA A 68 -10.18 7.28 -17.46
N GLY A 69 -10.26 8.59 -17.72
CA GLY A 69 -11.22 9.20 -18.66
C GLY A 69 -12.13 10.28 -18.07
N THR A 70 -12.00 10.62 -16.78
CA THR A 70 -12.82 11.69 -16.16
C THR A 70 -12.19 13.10 -16.22
N LEU A 71 -11.06 13.28 -16.90
CA LEU A 71 -10.56 14.61 -17.22
C LEU A 71 -11.38 15.13 -18.41
N PRO A 72 -12.14 16.23 -18.30
CA PRO A 72 -12.65 16.89 -19.49
C PRO A 72 -11.46 17.31 -20.35
N GLU A 73 -11.45 16.92 -21.62
CA GLU A 73 -10.40 17.28 -22.60
C GLU A 73 -10.30 18.79 -22.88
N ASN A 74 -11.05 19.63 -22.16
CA ASN A 74 -11.15 21.04 -22.45
C ASN A 74 -10.95 21.86 -21.18
N GLU A 75 -9.77 22.49 -21.06
CA GLU A 75 -9.64 23.87 -20.56
C GLU A 75 -8.24 24.43 -20.91
N PHE A 76 -8.22 25.17 -22.03
CA PHE A 76 -7.23 26.09 -22.61
C PHE A 76 -6.08 25.54 -23.46
#